data_AF-A0A662JXU7-F1
#
_entry.id   AF-A0A662JXU7-F1
#
_cell.length_a   1.000
_cell.length_b   1.000
_cell.length_c   1.000
_cell.angle_alpha   90.00
_cell.angle_beta   90.00
_cell.angle_gamma   90.00
#
_symmetry.space_group_name_H-M   'P 1'
#
loop_
_entity.id
_entity.type
_entity.pdbx_description
1 polymer ?
#
loop_
_entity_poly.entity_id
_entity_poly.type
_entity_poly.pdbx_seq_one_letter_code
_entity_poly.pdbx_strand_id
1 'polypeptide(L)'
;IFYDAQRADLRWLGIEWDHAYNTSDHLGRHYQFALQLINQGNAYVCTCHPEEIRKNRFRGIECKCRKRDVDENKELWERMQSDLPQGKAILRLKGNMKSENTAMRDPTLFRIVEAEHPIHGDNYRVWPTYDFAGAVEDSIGGVTHPFRTKEYELRDEVYFYILDKLGLRKPYLMEFSRLDIEGMPVSKRLIKPLIEEGKVEGYDDIRLPTLRALKRRGIQPEAIKQFVLSQGISKVESKITFDQIEAINRKIIDPVAKRYFFVSNPVKVIVENAPEIEKDLKLHPTEDLGYRRIKTKNIFYISKDDAKKYKINDKIRLKDLYNIEITKVNNAIHSKFIGKELIPGIDKIQWVTDEHVETLILKPNPLFKNGKYNEKSLEKIRGYAEAAVNDVSIGDILQFERFGFVKIERKEKGEIVGVFIHR
;
A
#
# COMPACT_ATOMS: atom_id res chain seq x y z
N ILE A 1 6.74 -16.35 -6.29
CA ILE A 1 6.88 -14.87 -6.07
C ILE A 1 5.58 -14.23 -5.56
N PHE A 2 4.55 -14.01 -6.38
CA PHE A 2 3.35 -13.29 -5.91
C PHE A 2 2.53 -14.06 -4.85
N TYR A 3 2.39 -15.38 -5.01
CA TYR A 3 1.69 -16.23 -4.03
C TYR A 3 2.34 -16.16 -2.63
N ASP A 4 3.66 -16.27 -2.58
CA ASP A 4 4.42 -16.20 -1.33
C ASP A 4 4.38 -14.79 -0.73
N ALA A 5 4.43 -13.76 -1.57
CA ALA A 5 4.33 -12.37 -1.14
C ALA A 5 2.96 -12.08 -0.50
N GLN A 6 1.85 -12.51 -1.12
CA GLN A 6 0.51 -12.35 -0.57
C GLN A 6 0.37 -13.02 0.79
N ARG A 7 0.83 -14.28 0.92
CA ARG A 7 0.83 -15.00 2.20
C ARG A 7 1.65 -14.28 3.27
N ALA A 8 2.86 -13.83 2.92
CA ALA A 8 3.73 -13.11 3.84
C ALA A 8 3.10 -11.77 4.29
N ASP A 9 2.46 -11.05 3.38
CA ASP A 9 1.83 -9.76 3.67
C ASP A 9 0.57 -9.93 4.54
N LEU A 10 -0.25 -10.96 4.30
CA LEU A 10 -1.41 -11.29 5.14
C LEU A 10 -0.98 -11.71 6.55
N ARG A 11 0.04 -12.56 6.68
CA ARG A 11 0.60 -12.93 7.99
C ARG A 11 1.24 -11.76 8.72
N TRP A 12 1.86 -10.84 7.99
CA TRP A 12 2.37 -9.60 8.59
C TRP A 12 1.22 -8.74 9.14
N LEU A 13 0.07 -8.71 8.46
CA LEU A 13 -1.16 -8.17 9.01
C LEU A 13 -1.76 -9.06 10.12
N GLY A 14 -1.13 -10.14 10.56
CA GLY A 14 -1.68 -11.06 11.56
C GLY A 14 -3.03 -11.67 11.14
N ILE A 15 -3.19 -11.91 9.84
CA ILE A 15 -4.33 -12.64 9.26
C ILE A 15 -3.83 -14.05 8.94
N GLU A 16 -4.45 -15.04 9.57
CA GLU A 16 -4.35 -16.45 9.22
C GLU A 16 -5.64 -16.89 8.51
N TRP A 17 -5.55 -17.97 7.74
CA TRP A 17 -6.67 -18.53 6.99
C TRP A 17 -6.80 -20.02 7.27
N ASP A 18 -8.02 -20.53 7.27
CA ASP A 18 -8.28 -21.96 7.55
C ASP A 18 -7.86 -22.86 6.38
N HIS A 19 -8.09 -22.39 5.15
CA HIS A 19 -7.83 -23.16 3.93
C HIS A 19 -7.13 -22.30 2.88
N ALA A 20 -6.18 -22.91 2.17
CA ALA A 20 -5.56 -22.34 0.98
C ALA A 20 -5.70 -23.33 -0.17
N TYR A 21 -6.26 -22.85 -1.27
CA TYR A 21 -6.43 -23.61 -2.50
C TYR A 21 -6.28 -22.69 -3.70
N ASN A 22 -5.93 -23.25 -4.87
CA ASN A 22 -5.91 -22.51 -6.11
C ASN A 22 -7.15 -22.89 -6.92
N THR A 23 -7.85 -21.91 -7.47
CA THR A 23 -8.95 -22.15 -8.44
C THR A 23 -8.53 -23.06 -9.59
N SER A 24 -7.25 -23.03 -9.97
CA SER A 24 -6.72 -23.87 -11.04
C SER A 24 -6.70 -25.36 -10.70
N ASP A 25 -6.60 -25.71 -9.41
CA ASP A 25 -6.63 -27.10 -8.93
C ASP A 25 -8.01 -27.76 -9.19
N HIS A 26 -9.06 -26.97 -9.36
CA HIS A 26 -10.43 -27.41 -9.65
C HIS A 26 -10.79 -27.40 -11.15
N LEU A 27 -9.84 -27.20 -12.07
CA LEU A 27 -10.14 -27.12 -13.51
C LEU A 27 -10.88 -28.34 -14.08
N GLY A 28 -10.55 -29.55 -13.62
CA GLY A 28 -11.30 -30.74 -14.03
C GLY A 28 -12.79 -30.63 -13.69
N ARG A 29 -13.13 -30.12 -12.51
CA ARG A 29 -14.52 -29.89 -12.08
C ARG A 29 -15.17 -28.74 -12.86
N HIS A 30 -14.41 -27.68 -13.15
CA HIS A 30 -14.88 -26.60 -14.02
C HIS A 30 -15.28 -27.10 -15.41
N TYR A 31 -14.50 -28.00 -16.01
CA TYR A 31 -14.81 -28.57 -17.32
C TYR A 31 -16.05 -29.47 -17.28
N GLN A 32 -16.24 -30.24 -16.20
CA GLN A 32 -17.46 -31.03 -15.99
C GLN A 32 -18.71 -30.13 -15.94
N PHE A 33 -18.65 -29.02 -15.21
CA PHE A 33 -19.76 -28.05 -15.18
C PHE A 33 -19.96 -27.34 -16.52
N ALA A 34 -18.90 -27.04 -17.25
CA ALA A 34 -19.01 -26.50 -18.61
C ALA A 34 -19.77 -27.48 -19.53
N LEU A 35 -19.41 -28.77 -19.48
CA LEU A 35 -20.08 -29.82 -20.24
C LEU A 35 -21.54 -30.00 -19.80
N GLN A 36 -21.83 -29.92 -18.50
CA GLN A 36 -23.20 -29.94 -17.98
C GLN A 36 -24.05 -28.80 -18.58
N LEU A 37 -23.53 -27.57 -18.62
CA LEU A 37 -24.23 -26.44 -19.24
C LEU A 37 -24.47 -26.66 -20.73
N ILE A 38 -23.51 -27.25 -21.46
CA ILE A 38 -23.66 -27.60 -22.88
C ILE A 38 -24.77 -28.65 -23.03
N ASN A 39 -24.75 -29.72 -22.23
CA ASN A 39 -25.73 -30.82 -22.29
C ASN A 39 -27.16 -30.34 -22.02
N GLN A 40 -27.32 -29.39 -21.10
CA GLN A 40 -28.61 -28.76 -20.80
C GLN A 40 -29.04 -27.70 -21.84
N GLY A 41 -28.20 -27.44 -22.85
CA GLY A 41 -28.44 -26.38 -23.84
C GLY A 41 -28.27 -24.96 -23.30
N ASN A 42 -27.70 -24.78 -22.11
CA ASN A 42 -27.49 -23.49 -21.42
C ASN A 42 -26.15 -22.82 -21.78
N ALA A 43 -25.28 -23.48 -22.55
CA ALA A 43 -24.05 -22.88 -23.08
C ALA A 43 -23.82 -23.30 -24.54
N TYR A 44 -22.98 -22.56 -25.25
CA TYR A 44 -22.61 -22.84 -26.64
C TYR A 44 -21.22 -22.30 -26.97
N VAL A 45 -20.53 -22.97 -27.90
CA VAL A 45 -19.24 -22.50 -28.41
C VAL A 45 -19.49 -21.46 -29.49
N CYS A 46 -18.88 -20.28 -29.32
CA CYS A 46 -18.97 -19.17 -30.24
C CYS A 46 -17.64 -18.98 -30.99
N THR A 47 -17.70 -19.02 -32.31
CA THR A 47 -16.55 -18.86 -33.22
C THR A 47 -16.58 -17.52 -33.97
N CYS A 48 -17.50 -16.62 -33.60
CA CYS A 48 -17.57 -15.26 -34.16
C CYS A 48 -16.32 -14.44 -33.80
N HIS A 49 -15.97 -13.49 -34.66
CA HIS A 49 -14.87 -12.56 -34.39
C HIS A 49 -15.20 -11.69 -33.15
N PRO A 50 -14.22 -11.33 -32.29
CA PRO A 50 -14.46 -10.53 -31.09
C PRO A 50 -15.23 -9.22 -31.32
N GLU A 51 -14.97 -8.54 -32.44
CA GLU A 51 -15.68 -7.32 -32.83
C GLU A 51 -17.16 -7.57 -33.13
N GLU A 52 -17.48 -8.70 -33.78
CA GLU A 52 -18.84 -9.10 -34.07
C GLU A 52 -19.58 -9.46 -32.78
N ILE A 53 -18.92 -10.18 -31.86
CA ILE A 53 -19.46 -10.49 -30.53
C ILE A 53 -19.81 -9.19 -29.80
N ARG A 54 -18.89 -8.20 -29.79
CA ARG A 54 -19.12 -6.90 -29.15
C ARG A 54 -20.31 -6.17 -29.78
N LYS A 55 -20.38 -6.10 -31.11
CA LYS A 55 -21.47 -5.46 -31.86
C LYS A 55 -22.83 -6.13 -31.60
N ASN A 56 -22.85 -7.46 -31.63
CA ASN A 56 -24.05 -8.26 -31.41
C ASN A 56 -24.54 -8.14 -29.97
N ARG A 57 -23.66 -8.18 -28.97
CA ARG A 57 -24.02 -7.92 -27.56
C ARG A 57 -24.55 -6.51 -27.35
N PHE A 58 -23.93 -5.50 -27.96
CA PHE A 58 -24.40 -4.12 -27.89
C PHE A 58 -25.82 -3.97 -28.45
N ARG A 59 -26.09 -4.58 -29.61
CA ARG A 59 -27.41 -4.54 -30.29
C ARG A 59 -28.43 -5.56 -29.78
N GLY A 60 -28.04 -6.47 -28.88
CA GLY A 60 -28.89 -7.57 -28.42
C GLY A 60 -29.31 -8.53 -29.54
N ILE A 61 -28.38 -8.85 -30.44
CA ILE A 61 -28.59 -9.74 -31.60
C ILE A 61 -27.90 -11.09 -31.34
N GLU A 62 -28.64 -12.18 -31.50
CA GLU A 62 -28.11 -13.53 -31.38
C GLU A 62 -27.22 -13.89 -32.59
N CYS A 63 -26.03 -14.45 -32.34
CA CYS A 63 -25.19 -14.95 -33.44
C CYS A 63 -25.65 -16.35 -33.89
N LYS A 64 -25.28 -16.75 -35.11
CA LYS A 64 -25.64 -18.07 -35.68
C LYS A 64 -25.17 -19.23 -34.79
N CYS A 65 -23.99 -19.08 -34.15
CA CYS A 65 -23.42 -20.08 -33.24
C CYS A 65 -24.35 -20.43 -32.06
N ARG A 66 -25.21 -19.51 -31.62
CA ARG A 66 -26.13 -19.73 -30.48
C ARG A 66 -27.18 -20.80 -30.75
N LYS A 67 -27.51 -21.02 -32.04
CA LYS A 67 -28.53 -21.96 -32.52
C LYS A 67 -27.99 -23.38 -32.76
N ARG A 68 -26.69 -23.61 -32.58
CA ARG A 68 -26.07 -24.94 -32.67
C ARG A 68 -26.74 -25.90 -31.69
N ASP A 69 -26.88 -27.15 -32.10
CA ASP A 69 -27.38 -28.21 -31.23
C ASP A 69 -26.33 -28.61 -30.17
N VAL A 70 -26.73 -29.52 -29.29
CA VAL A 70 -25.88 -29.94 -28.17
C VAL A 70 -24.63 -30.68 -28.65
N ASP A 71 -24.74 -31.52 -29.68
CA ASP A 71 -23.64 -32.40 -30.09
C ASP A 71 -22.57 -31.62 -30.87
N GLU A 72 -22.96 -30.67 -31.73
CA GLU A 72 -22.01 -29.75 -32.38
C GLU A 72 -21.25 -28.91 -31.32
N ASN A 73 -21.93 -28.49 -30.24
CA ASN A 73 -21.27 -27.75 -29.16
C ASN A 73 -20.31 -28.61 -28.34
N LYS A 74 -20.62 -29.89 -28.12
CA LYS A 74 -19.70 -30.82 -27.43
C LYS A 74 -18.44 -31.05 -28.26
N GLU A 75 -18.59 -31.33 -29.55
CA GLU A 75 -17.46 -31.53 -30.46
C GLU A 75 -16.56 -30.27 -30.46
N LEU A 76 -17.16 -29.08 -30.59
CA LEU A 76 -16.41 -27.83 -30.54
C LEU A 76 -15.75 -27.60 -29.17
N TRP A 77 -16.36 -28.02 -28.07
CA TRP A 77 -15.78 -27.91 -26.74
C TRP A 77 -14.58 -28.85 -26.54
N GLU A 78 -14.62 -30.07 -27.07
CA GLU A 78 -13.48 -30.98 -27.11
C GLU A 78 -12.35 -30.39 -27.97
N ARG A 79 -12.70 -29.83 -29.12
CA ARG A 79 -11.76 -29.15 -30.01
C ARG A 79 -11.14 -27.88 -29.41
N MET A 80 -11.87 -27.13 -28.57
CA MET A 80 -11.27 -26.02 -27.80
C MET A 80 -10.14 -26.51 -26.90
N GLN A 81 -10.25 -27.73 -26.36
CA GLN A 81 -9.25 -28.33 -25.49
C GLN A 81 -8.09 -28.99 -26.24
N SER A 82 -8.27 -29.34 -27.51
CA SER A 82 -7.24 -30.01 -28.32
C SER A 82 -6.61 -29.10 -29.39
N ASP A 83 -7.35 -28.69 -30.43
CA ASP A 83 -6.77 -28.17 -31.69
C ASP A 83 -7.17 -26.73 -32.07
N LEU A 84 -8.26 -26.17 -31.53
CA LEU A 84 -8.70 -24.84 -31.95
C LEU A 84 -7.70 -23.76 -31.52
N PRO A 85 -7.33 -22.79 -32.39
CA PRO A 85 -6.32 -21.78 -32.02
C PRO A 85 -6.84 -20.76 -30.99
N GLN A 86 -5.91 -20.18 -30.22
CA GLN A 86 -6.21 -19.06 -29.34
C GLN A 86 -7.02 -17.95 -30.04
N GLY A 87 -8.07 -17.47 -29.37
CA GLY A 87 -8.93 -16.38 -29.87
C GLY A 87 -9.92 -16.78 -30.98
N LYS A 88 -9.93 -18.04 -31.44
CA LYS A 88 -10.86 -18.52 -32.47
C LYS A 88 -12.17 -19.06 -31.92
N ALA A 89 -12.20 -19.45 -30.65
CA ALA A 89 -13.39 -19.97 -30.00
C ALA A 89 -13.44 -19.58 -28.52
N ILE A 90 -14.67 -19.38 -28.03
CA ILE A 90 -14.98 -19.17 -26.62
C ILE A 90 -16.26 -19.92 -26.26
N LEU A 91 -16.36 -20.44 -25.04
CA LEU A 91 -17.63 -20.96 -24.53
C LEU A 91 -18.43 -19.80 -23.94
N ARG A 92 -19.69 -19.65 -24.34
CA ARG A 92 -20.58 -18.60 -23.84
C ARG A 92 -21.80 -19.22 -23.16
N LEU A 93 -22.24 -18.56 -22.09
CA LEU A 93 -23.52 -18.82 -21.46
C LEU A 93 -24.64 -18.41 -22.43
N LYS A 94 -25.73 -19.18 -22.51
CA LYS A 94 -26.98 -18.71 -23.10
C LYS A 94 -27.75 -17.94 -22.04
N GLY A 95 -27.43 -16.65 -21.93
CA GLY A 95 -28.18 -15.72 -21.10
C GLY A 95 -29.33 -15.09 -21.88
N ASN A 96 -29.65 -13.84 -21.56
CA ASN A 96 -30.70 -13.07 -22.20
C ASN A 96 -30.09 -11.93 -23.04
N MET A 97 -30.06 -12.12 -24.36
CA MET A 97 -29.54 -11.12 -25.31
C MET A 97 -30.36 -9.82 -25.34
N LYS A 98 -31.59 -9.82 -24.84
CA LYS A 98 -32.45 -8.63 -24.71
C LYS A 98 -32.43 -7.99 -23.32
N SER A 99 -31.66 -8.53 -22.37
CA SER A 99 -31.59 -7.97 -21.02
C SER A 99 -31.08 -6.52 -21.03
N GLU A 100 -31.68 -5.67 -20.19
CA GLU A 100 -31.19 -4.33 -19.88
C GLU A 100 -29.84 -4.42 -19.15
N ASN A 101 -29.67 -5.44 -18.31
CA ASN A 101 -28.38 -5.80 -17.77
C ASN A 101 -27.50 -6.44 -18.85
N THR A 102 -26.60 -5.63 -19.43
CA THR A 102 -25.73 -6.07 -20.52
C THR A 102 -24.79 -7.23 -20.14
N ALA A 103 -24.54 -7.47 -18.84
CA ALA A 103 -23.76 -8.61 -18.37
C ALA A 103 -24.42 -9.95 -18.74
N MET A 104 -25.76 -10.02 -18.75
CA MET A 104 -26.52 -11.21 -19.11
C MET A 104 -26.58 -11.52 -20.60
N ARG A 105 -26.05 -10.64 -21.45
CA ARG A 105 -26.06 -10.83 -22.90
C ARG A 105 -24.96 -11.82 -23.31
N ASP A 106 -25.25 -13.10 -23.11
CA ASP A 106 -24.43 -14.26 -23.39
C ASP A 106 -22.95 -14.06 -22.99
N PRO A 107 -22.65 -13.90 -21.69
CA PRO A 107 -21.28 -13.69 -21.22
C PRO A 107 -20.38 -14.88 -21.54
N THR A 108 -19.08 -14.60 -21.70
CA THR A 108 -18.06 -15.63 -21.91
C THR A 108 -17.80 -16.40 -20.63
N LEU A 109 -17.85 -17.73 -20.69
CA LEU A 109 -17.54 -18.63 -19.57
C LEU A 109 -16.10 -19.16 -19.65
N PHE A 110 -15.62 -19.50 -20.85
CA PHE A 110 -14.26 -20.00 -21.06
C PHE A 110 -13.63 -19.44 -22.33
N ARG A 111 -12.30 -19.36 -22.34
CA ARG A 111 -11.51 -18.94 -23.50
C ARG A 111 -10.23 -19.75 -23.62
N ILE A 112 -9.74 -19.89 -24.85
CA ILE A 112 -8.44 -20.51 -25.12
C ILE A 112 -7.34 -19.50 -24.77
N VAL A 113 -6.33 -19.95 -24.02
CA VAL A 113 -5.09 -19.23 -23.71
C VAL A 113 -3.93 -20.21 -23.87
N GLU A 114 -3.07 -19.93 -24.84
CA GLU A 114 -1.83 -20.65 -25.15
C GLU A 114 -0.67 -19.94 -24.43
N ALA A 115 -0.64 -20.12 -23.11
CA ALA A 115 0.44 -19.65 -22.26
C ALA A 115 0.59 -20.62 -21.08
N GLU A 116 1.84 -20.84 -20.68
CA GLU A 116 2.16 -21.71 -19.56
C GLU A 116 1.54 -21.19 -18.25
N HIS A 117 0.85 -22.06 -17.53
CA HIS A 117 0.33 -21.74 -16.20
C HIS A 117 1.41 -21.97 -15.13
N PRO A 118 1.62 -21.04 -14.18
CA PRO A 118 2.70 -21.14 -13.19
C PRO A 118 2.65 -22.36 -12.26
N ILE A 119 1.52 -23.06 -12.17
CA ILE A 119 1.34 -24.26 -11.33
C ILE A 119 1.15 -25.53 -12.17
N HIS A 120 0.44 -25.43 -13.30
CA HIS A 120 0.01 -26.59 -14.07
C HIS A 120 0.71 -26.70 -15.42
N GLY A 121 1.68 -25.83 -15.72
CA GLY A 121 2.35 -25.78 -17.00
C GLY A 121 1.35 -25.65 -18.15
N ASP A 122 1.53 -26.47 -19.17
CA ASP A 122 0.68 -26.54 -20.37
C ASP A 122 -0.44 -27.59 -20.29
N ASN A 123 -0.72 -28.13 -19.09
CA ASN A 123 -1.75 -29.16 -18.92
C ASN A 123 -3.17 -28.69 -19.29
N TYR A 124 -3.39 -27.37 -19.29
CA TYR A 124 -4.67 -26.76 -19.62
C TYR A 124 -4.47 -25.56 -20.54
N ARG A 125 -5.30 -25.48 -21.58
CA ARG A 125 -5.34 -24.34 -22.51
C ARG A 125 -6.68 -23.62 -22.56
N VAL A 126 -7.73 -24.16 -21.92
CA VAL A 126 -9.05 -23.54 -21.88
C VAL A 126 -9.34 -23.07 -20.46
N TRP A 127 -9.44 -21.76 -20.28
CA TRP A 127 -9.47 -21.15 -18.96
C TRP A 127 -10.82 -20.51 -18.68
N PRO A 128 -11.42 -20.74 -17.48
CA PRO A 128 -12.66 -20.09 -17.10
C PRO A 128 -12.46 -18.58 -16.94
N THR A 129 -13.52 -17.82 -17.20
CA THR A 129 -13.58 -16.40 -16.87
C THR A 129 -13.92 -16.21 -15.40
N TYR A 130 -13.74 -14.98 -14.90
CA TYR A 130 -14.14 -14.59 -13.56
C TYR A 130 -15.61 -14.90 -13.25
N ASP A 131 -16.52 -14.65 -14.20
CA ASP A 131 -17.96 -14.86 -14.00
C ASP A 131 -18.29 -16.33 -13.70
N PHE A 132 -17.62 -17.25 -14.40
CA PHE A 132 -17.81 -18.69 -14.19
C PHE A 132 -17.09 -19.18 -12.94
N ALA A 133 -15.77 -18.92 -12.85
CA ALA A 133 -14.93 -19.43 -11.78
C ALA A 133 -15.38 -18.88 -10.42
N GLY A 134 -15.67 -17.58 -10.31
CA GLY A 134 -16.11 -16.98 -9.04
C GLY A 134 -17.40 -17.61 -8.52
N ALA A 135 -18.41 -17.79 -9.40
CA ALA A 135 -19.66 -18.43 -9.02
C ALA A 135 -19.45 -19.87 -8.55
N VAL A 136 -18.78 -20.68 -9.36
CA VAL A 136 -18.58 -22.10 -9.06
C VAL A 136 -17.75 -22.29 -7.79
N GLU A 137 -16.62 -21.61 -7.67
CA GLU A 137 -15.68 -21.75 -6.55
C GLU A 137 -16.29 -21.37 -5.21
N ASP A 138 -17.00 -20.24 -5.13
CA ASP A 138 -17.68 -19.84 -3.89
C ASP A 138 -18.69 -20.91 -3.44
N SER A 139 -19.40 -21.50 -4.40
CA SER A 139 -20.40 -22.53 -4.10
C SER A 139 -19.75 -23.81 -3.60
N ILE A 140 -18.82 -24.38 -4.37
CA ILE A 140 -18.19 -25.66 -4.06
C ILE A 140 -17.19 -25.59 -2.90
N GLY A 141 -16.58 -24.42 -2.68
CA GLY A 141 -15.65 -24.16 -1.58
C GLY A 141 -16.36 -23.90 -0.25
N GLY A 142 -17.69 -23.88 -0.22
CA GLY A 142 -18.46 -23.69 1.01
C GLY A 142 -18.55 -22.23 1.49
N VAL A 143 -18.12 -21.26 0.68
CA VAL A 143 -18.19 -19.83 1.03
C VAL A 143 -19.64 -19.43 1.26
N THR A 144 -19.98 -18.88 2.42
CA THR A 144 -21.34 -18.45 2.76
C THR A 144 -21.61 -17.01 2.37
N HIS A 145 -20.63 -16.13 2.57
CA HIS A 145 -20.72 -14.70 2.33
C HIS A 145 -19.51 -14.20 1.52
N PRO A 146 -19.51 -14.30 0.19
CA PRO A 146 -18.46 -13.74 -0.65
C PRO A 146 -18.52 -12.22 -0.59
N PHE A 147 -17.45 -11.60 -0.09
CA PHE A 147 -17.27 -10.14 -0.07
C PHE A 147 -16.56 -9.69 -1.33
N ARG A 148 -17.18 -8.81 -2.10
CA ARG A 148 -16.62 -8.24 -3.34
C ARG A 148 -16.87 -6.75 -3.46
N THR A 149 -16.07 -6.10 -4.29
CA THR A 149 -16.23 -4.67 -4.50
C THR A 149 -17.43 -4.37 -5.42
N LYS A 150 -18.07 -3.21 -5.22
CA LYS A 150 -19.31 -2.80 -5.91
C LYS A 150 -19.22 -2.77 -7.44
N GLU A 151 -18.02 -2.67 -8.01
CA GLU A 151 -17.82 -2.70 -9.47
C GLU A 151 -18.34 -3.99 -10.13
N TYR A 152 -18.64 -5.02 -9.34
CA TYR A 152 -19.17 -6.30 -9.78
C TYR A 152 -20.70 -6.43 -9.63
N GLU A 153 -21.44 -5.43 -9.14
CA GLU A 153 -22.89 -5.52 -8.83
C GLU A 153 -23.74 -5.97 -10.02
N LEU A 154 -23.46 -5.45 -11.23
CA LEU A 154 -24.17 -5.86 -12.44
C LEU A 154 -23.95 -7.35 -12.82
N ARG A 155 -22.94 -8.01 -12.25
CA ARG A 155 -22.62 -9.42 -12.53
C ARG A 155 -23.31 -10.37 -11.56
N ASP A 156 -24.02 -9.88 -10.54
CA ASP A 156 -24.78 -10.71 -9.59
C ASP A 156 -25.80 -11.61 -10.30
N GLU A 157 -26.48 -11.04 -11.29
CA GLU A 157 -27.47 -11.78 -12.08
C GLU A 157 -26.81 -12.95 -12.84
N VAL A 158 -25.64 -12.72 -13.44
CA VAL A 158 -24.87 -13.78 -14.13
C VAL A 158 -24.42 -14.85 -13.13
N TYR A 159 -23.91 -14.42 -11.99
CA TYR A 159 -23.43 -15.28 -10.90
C TYR A 159 -24.53 -16.24 -10.44
N PHE A 160 -25.70 -15.73 -10.05
CA PHE A 160 -26.80 -16.57 -9.57
C PHE A 160 -27.43 -17.40 -10.69
N TYR A 161 -27.45 -16.89 -11.93
CA TYR A 161 -27.94 -17.66 -13.07
C TYR A 161 -27.07 -18.89 -13.35
N ILE A 162 -25.74 -18.75 -13.29
CA ILE A 162 -24.81 -19.89 -13.45
C ILE A 162 -25.06 -20.93 -12.35
N LEU A 163 -25.16 -20.50 -11.09
CA LEU A 163 -25.44 -21.39 -9.96
C LEU A 163 -26.77 -22.13 -10.11
N ASP A 164 -27.81 -21.42 -10.57
CA ASP A 164 -29.13 -21.99 -10.83
C ASP A 164 -29.08 -23.11 -11.88
N LYS A 165 -28.44 -22.85 -13.03
CA LYS A 165 -28.32 -23.84 -14.12
C LYS A 165 -27.51 -25.06 -13.72
N LEU A 166 -26.49 -24.86 -12.88
CA LEU A 166 -25.65 -25.94 -12.38
C LEU A 166 -26.27 -26.71 -11.21
N GLY A 167 -27.38 -26.21 -10.62
CA GLY A 167 -27.95 -26.80 -9.40
C GLY A 167 -27.05 -26.65 -8.17
N LEU A 168 -26.25 -25.58 -8.14
CA LEU A 168 -25.26 -25.31 -7.09
C LEU A 168 -25.84 -24.42 -5.99
N ARG A 169 -25.28 -24.54 -4.78
CA ARG A 169 -25.65 -23.72 -3.62
C ARG A 169 -25.43 -22.24 -3.91
N LYS A 170 -26.40 -21.40 -3.55
CA LYS A 170 -26.35 -19.94 -3.70
C LYS A 170 -25.88 -19.28 -2.40
N PRO A 171 -24.69 -18.67 -2.36
CA PRO A 171 -24.24 -17.92 -1.18
C PRO A 171 -24.88 -16.51 -1.13
N TYR A 172 -24.66 -15.80 -0.01
CA TYR A 172 -25.11 -14.43 0.19
C TYR A 172 -24.03 -13.45 -0.24
N LEU A 173 -24.19 -12.84 -1.41
CA LEU A 173 -23.23 -11.86 -1.91
C LEU A 173 -23.22 -10.60 -1.04
N MET A 174 -22.02 -10.19 -0.63
CA MET A 174 -21.78 -8.98 0.14
C MET A 174 -20.95 -8.01 -0.70
N GLU A 175 -21.41 -6.77 -0.80
CA GLU A 175 -20.77 -5.76 -1.64
C GLU A 175 -20.33 -4.54 -0.85
N PHE A 176 -19.15 -4.03 -1.21
CA PHE A 176 -18.57 -2.85 -0.57
C PHE A 176 -17.84 -1.96 -1.56
N SER A 177 -17.72 -0.67 -1.26
CA SER A 177 -16.96 0.27 -2.05
C SER A 177 -15.48 0.03 -1.88
N ARG A 178 -14.72 0.23 -2.95
CA ARG A 178 -13.27 0.24 -2.87
C ARG A 178 -12.77 1.40 -2.00
N LEU A 179 -11.71 1.15 -1.25
CA LEU A 179 -10.94 2.20 -0.57
C LEU A 179 -10.08 2.96 -1.58
N ASP A 180 -10.23 4.29 -1.65
CA ASP A 180 -9.35 5.18 -2.39
C ASP A 180 -8.57 6.10 -1.44
N ILE A 181 -7.25 6.16 -1.61
CA ILE A 181 -6.34 6.99 -0.81
C ILE A 181 -5.84 8.13 -1.68
N GLU A 182 -6.10 9.36 -1.24
CA GLU A 182 -5.69 10.55 -1.96
C GLU A 182 -4.19 10.59 -2.24
N GLY A 183 -3.84 10.70 -3.53
CA GLY A 183 -2.45 10.80 -3.97
C GLY A 183 -1.65 9.49 -3.88
N MET A 184 -2.27 8.38 -3.47
CA MET A 184 -1.65 7.05 -3.36
C MET A 184 -2.51 6.00 -4.06
N PRO A 185 -2.57 6.00 -5.41
CA PRO A 185 -3.45 5.11 -6.14
C PRO A 185 -3.03 3.65 -5.99
N VAL A 186 -3.99 2.76 -5.77
CA VAL A 186 -3.81 1.30 -5.71
C VAL A 186 -3.89 0.61 -7.08
N SER A 187 -4.09 1.37 -8.16
CA SER A 187 -4.24 0.84 -9.50
C SER A 187 -2.91 0.31 -10.06
N LYS A 188 -2.85 -0.99 -10.38
CA LYS A 188 -1.68 -1.60 -11.04
C LYS A 188 -1.33 -0.92 -12.37
N ARG A 189 -2.33 -0.38 -13.10
CA ARG A 189 -2.10 0.36 -14.34
C ARG A 189 -1.32 1.66 -14.13
N LEU A 190 -1.40 2.25 -12.94
CA LEU A 190 -0.66 3.45 -12.57
C LEU A 190 0.70 3.11 -11.92
N ILE A 191 0.75 2.07 -11.08
CA ILE A 191 1.98 1.68 -10.36
C ILE A 191 2.98 0.98 -11.27
N LYS A 192 2.53 0.04 -12.12
CA LYS A 192 3.43 -0.80 -12.91
C LYS A 192 4.36 0.01 -13.84
N PRO A 193 3.87 1.02 -14.60
CA PRO A 193 4.74 1.85 -15.41
C PRO A 193 5.78 2.62 -14.60
N LEU A 194 5.44 3.08 -13.38
CA LEU A 194 6.39 3.80 -12.53
C LEU A 194 7.57 2.91 -12.10
N ILE A 195 7.32 1.61 -11.88
CA ILE A 195 8.37 0.64 -11.56
C ILE A 195 9.20 0.36 -12.82
N GLU A 196 8.56 0.10 -13.96
CA GLU A 196 9.25 -0.20 -15.23
C GLU A 196 10.11 0.98 -15.74
N GLU A 197 9.66 2.22 -15.52
CA GLU A 197 10.39 3.45 -15.84
C GLU A 197 11.44 3.84 -14.76
N GLY A 198 11.56 3.09 -13.66
CA GLY A 198 12.50 3.38 -12.57
C GLY A 198 12.18 4.63 -11.75
N LYS A 199 10.95 5.17 -11.85
CA LYS A 199 10.48 6.30 -11.02
C LYS A 199 10.28 5.92 -9.55
N VAL A 200 9.99 4.65 -9.31
CA VAL A 200 9.97 4.01 -7.99
C VAL A 200 10.89 2.78 -7.97
N GLU A 201 11.46 2.48 -6.80
CA GLU A 201 12.48 1.43 -6.64
C GLU A 201 11.92 0.01 -6.88
N GLY A 202 10.62 -0.19 -6.63
CA GLY A 202 9.98 -1.49 -6.71
C GLY A 202 8.63 -1.50 -6.00
N TYR A 203 8.05 -2.69 -5.80
CA TYR A 203 6.76 -2.83 -5.11
C TYR A 203 6.82 -2.52 -3.61
N ASP A 204 8.00 -2.45 -3.01
CA ASP A 204 8.26 -2.09 -1.62
C ASP A 204 8.79 -0.66 -1.47
N ASP A 205 8.77 0.16 -2.52
CA ASP A 205 9.10 1.58 -2.44
C ASP A 205 8.18 2.29 -1.44
N ILE A 206 8.77 3.00 -0.46
CA ILE A 206 8.10 3.63 0.68
C ILE A 206 7.00 4.65 0.31
N ARG A 207 6.90 5.04 -0.96
CA ARG A 207 5.85 5.93 -1.49
C ARG A 207 4.59 5.19 -1.96
N LEU A 208 4.66 3.86 -2.11
CA LEU A 208 3.55 3.05 -2.61
C LEU A 208 2.58 2.66 -1.47
N PRO A 209 1.29 2.42 -1.81
CA PRO A 209 0.30 1.93 -0.85
C PRO A 209 0.33 0.39 -0.70
N THR A 210 1.39 -0.30 -1.12
CA THR A 210 1.49 -1.75 -0.94
C THR A 210 1.78 -2.08 0.53
N LEU A 211 1.33 -3.26 0.99
CA LEU A 211 1.60 -3.69 2.37
C LEU A 211 3.11 -3.75 2.67
N ARG A 212 3.91 -4.17 1.68
CA ARG A 212 5.38 -4.16 1.76
C ARG A 212 5.97 -2.76 1.93
N ALA A 213 5.51 -1.79 1.13
CA ALA A 213 5.96 -0.41 1.25
C ALA A 213 5.57 0.21 2.58
N LEU A 214 4.34 -0.03 3.07
CA LEU A 214 3.87 0.45 4.36
C LEU A 214 4.67 -0.16 5.52
N LYS A 215 4.96 -1.47 5.46
CA LYS A 215 5.86 -2.15 6.41
C LYS A 215 7.27 -1.59 6.39
N ARG A 216 7.84 -1.37 5.19
CA ARG A 216 9.17 -0.77 5.02
C ARG A 216 9.20 0.64 5.61
N ARG A 217 8.19 1.45 5.31
CA ARG A 217 7.99 2.81 5.84
C ARG A 217 7.86 2.87 7.36
N GLY A 218 7.43 1.79 8.01
CA GLY A 218 7.29 1.72 9.48
C GLY A 218 5.85 1.91 9.99
N ILE A 219 4.87 1.74 9.11
CA ILE A 219 3.46 1.63 9.52
C ILE A 219 3.26 0.27 10.19
N GLN A 220 2.63 0.26 11.36
CA GLN A 220 2.34 -0.95 12.11
C GLN A 220 1.14 -1.70 11.51
N PRO A 221 1.13 -3.03 11.50
CA PRO A 221 -0.01 -3.80 10.99
C PRO A 221 -1.30 -3.50 11.76
N GLU A 222 -1.18 -3.27 13.08
CA GLU A 222 -2.29 -2.87 13.95
C GLU A 222 -2.89 -1.52 13.52
N ALA A 223 -2.06 -0.58 13.05
CA ALA A 223 -2.55 0.70 12.55
C ALA A 223 -3.43 0.52 11.30
N ILE A 224 -3.03 -0.38 10.40
CA ILE A 224 -3.80 -0.71 9.20
C ILE A 224 -5.12 -1.37 9.59
N LYS A 225 -5.12 -2.32 10.53
CA LYS A 225 -6.35 -2.96 11.02
C LYS A 225 -7.32 -1.94 11.61
N GLN A 226 -6.87 -1.14 12.56
CA GLN A 226 -7.70 -0.13 13.22
C GLN A 226 -8.24 0.89 12.21
N PHE A 227 -7.41 1.29 11.25
CA PHE A 227 -7.83 2.16 10.16
C PHE A 227 -8.95 1.53 9.30
N VAL A 228 -8.78 0.28 8.85
CA VAL A 228 -9.80 -0.41 8.04
C VAL A 228 -11.09 -0.59 8.82
N LEU A 229 -11.01 -1.00 10.10
CA LEU A 229 -12.17 -1.15 10.97
C LEU A 229 -12.89 0.18 11.22
N SER A 230 -12.16 1.29 11.32
CA SER A 230 -12.76 2.61 11.53
C SER A 230 -13.53 3.14 10.31
N GLN A 231 -13.21 2.67 9.09
CA GLN A 231 -13.95 3.05 7.89
C GLN A 231 -15.30 2.32 7.80
N GLY A 232 -15.42 1.14 8.40
CA GLY A 232 -16.59 0.27 8.25
C GLY A 232 -16.78 -0.25 6.83
N ILE A 233 -17.95 -0.84 6.57
CA ILE A 233 -18.32 -1.38 5.27
C ILE A 233 -19.50 -0.57 4.73
N SER A 234 -19.33 0.00 3.54
CA SER A 234 -20.35 0.81 2.84
C SER A 234 -20.30 0.55 1.35
N LYS A 235 -21.41 0.80 0.63
CA LYS A 235 -21.44 0.81 -0.85
C LYS A 235 -21.10 2.19 -1.43
N VAL A 236 -20.87 3.20 -0.59
CA VAL A 236 -20.56 4.57 -0.99
C VAL A 236 -19.05 4.74 -1.07
N GLU A 237 -18.55 5.11 -2.25
CA GLU A 237 -17.13 5.39 -2.43
C GLU A 237 -16.70 6.54 -1.52
N SER A 238 -15.62 6.31 -0.79
CA SER A 238 -14.99 7.32 0.05
C SER A 238 -13.53 7.47 -0.35
N LYS A 239 -13.13 8.73 -0.46
CA LYS A 239 -11.74 9.11 -0.69
C LYS A 239 -11.18 9.63 0.63
N ILE A 240 -10.17 8.94 1.13
CA ILE A 240 -9.56 9.23 2.43
C ILE A 240 -8.17 9.84 2.27
N THR A 241 -7.72 10.56 3.30
CA THR A 241 -6.35 11.05 3.38
C THR A 241 -5.49 10.07 4.18
N PHE A 242 -4.21 9.98 3.80
CA PHE A 242 -3.26 9.10 4.48
C PHE A 242 -3.00 9.51 5.94
N ASP A 243 -3.26 10.78 6.29
CA ASP A 243 -3.13 11.34 7.65
C ASP A 243 -3.91 10.55 8.71
N GLN A 244 -5.02 9.90 8.34
CA GLN A 244 -5.78 9.06 9.27
C GLN A 244 -4.98 7.83 9.71
N ILE A 245 -4.30 7.16 8.78
CA ILE A 245 -3.41 6.04 9.06
C ILE A 245 -2.23 6.51 9.90
N GLU A 246 -1.67 7.67 9.57
CA GLU A 246 -0.57 8.27 10.32
C GLU A 246 -0.95 8.58 11.77
N ALA A 247 -2.13 9.15 11.99
CA ALA A 247 -2.63 9.47 13.33
C ALA A 247 -2.82 8.23 14.20
N ILE A 248 -3.37 7.15 13.63
CA ILE A 248 -3.52 5.86 14.33
C ILE A 248 -2.14 5.26 14.60
N ASN A 249 -1.27 5.22 13.60
CA ASN A 249 0.08 4.67 13.74
C ASN A 249 0.88 5.42 14.80
N ARG A 250 0.73 6.75 14.91
CA ARG A 250 1.35 7.58 15.94
C ARG A 250 0.99 7.12 17.34
N LYS A 251 -0.29 6.85 17.61
CA LYS A 251 -0.73 6.38 18.94
C LYS A 251 -0.10 5.04 19.33
N ILE A 252 0.21 4.19 18.34
CA ILE A 252 0.81 2.88 18.56
C ILE A 252 2.32 3.00 18.83
N ILE A 253 3.03 3.83 18.07
CA ILE A 253 4.49 3.91 18.17
C ILE A 253 5.00 4.94 19.17
N ASP A 254 4.21 5.97 19.52
CA ASP A 254 4.63 7.03 20.42
C ASP A 254 5.07 6.53 21.80
N PRO A 255 4.36 5.62 22.50
CA PRO A 255 4.78 5.16 23.82
C PRO A 255 6.10 4.36 23.81
N VAL A 256 6.47 3.76 22.67
CA VAL A 256 7.63 2.86 22.57
C VAL A 256 8.83 3.48 21.85
N ALA A 257 8.63 4.59 21.13
CA ALA A 257 9.69 5.25 20.39
C ALA A 257 10.70 5.91 21.34
N LYS A 258 11.99 5.78 21.09
CA LYS A 258 12.98 6.59 21.83
C LYS A 258 13.12 7.97 21.18
N ARG A 259 13.27 9.03 21.99
CA ARG A 259 13.39 10.42 21.56
C ARG A 259 14.85 10.79 21.40
N TYR A 260 15.16 11.34 20.24
CA TYR A 260 16.48 11.85 19.93
C TYR A 260 16.40 13.21 19.24
N PHE A 261 17.53 13.91 19.18
CA PHE A 261 17.64 15.15 18.41
C PHE A 261 18.17 14.89 17.00
N PHE A 262 17.49 15.51 16.03
CA PHE A 262 17.92 15.62 14.64
C PHE A 262 17.70 17.05 14.16
N VAL A 263 18.68 17.54 13.42
CA VAL A 263 18.74 18.88 12.89
C VAL A 263 18.90 18.81 11.38
N SER A 264 17.82 19.08 10.65
CA SER A 264 17.82 19.16 9.19
C SER A 264 18.52 20.42 8.70
N ASN A 265 19.33 20.32 7.64
CA ASN A 265 20.06 21.44 7.04
C ASN A 265 20.77 22.28 8.12
N PRO A 266 21.79 21.73 8.78
CA PRO A 266 22.33 22.30 10.02
C PRO A 266 22.97 23.67 9.80
N VAL A 267 22.67 24.60 10.72
CA VAL A 267 23.35 25.90 10.84
C VAL A 267 24.11 25.91 12.16
N LYS A 268 25.40 26.23 12.09
CA LYS A 268 26.29 26.26 13.25
C LYS A 268 25.90 27.42 14.18
N VAL A 269 25.84 27.14 15.47
CA VAL A 269 25.63 28.09 16.57
C VAL A 269 26.85 28.02 17.49
N ILE A 270 27.45 29.17 17.78
CA ILE A 270 28.57 29.31 18.71
C ILE A 270 28.06 30.08 19.93
N VAL A 271 28.22 29.49 21.11
CA VAL A 271 27.74 30.05 22.37
C VAL A 271 28.95 30.50 23.20
N GLU A 272 29.14 31.81 23.29
CA GLU A 272 30.13 32.43 24.17
C GLU A 272 29.78 32.19 25.63
N ASN A 273 30.81 31.91 26.44
CA ASN A 273 30.69 31.57 27.86
C ASN A 273 29.77 30.37 28.14
N ALA A 274 29.69 29.42 27.21
CA ALA A 274 28.95 28.18 27.40
C ALA A 274 29.61 27.31 28.48
N PRO A 275 28.84 26.78 29.45
CA PRO A 275 29.36 25.77 30.37
C PRO A 275 29.57 24.44 29.65
N GLU A 276 30.67 23.74 29.96
CA GLU A 276 30.79 22.32 29.60
C GLU A 276 29.85 21.49 30.49
N ILE A 277 28.99 20.69 29.86
CA ILE A 277 27.97 19.90 30.56
C ILE A 277 28.02 18.46 30.04
N GLU A 278 28.03 17.52 30.97
CA GLU A 278 27.70 16.11 30.74
C GLU A 278 26.38 15.82 31.47
N LYS A 279 25.36 15.40 30.74
CA LYS A 279 24.00 15.25 31.28
C LYS A 279 23.30 14.04 30.69
N ASP A 280 22.59 13.31 31.56
CA ASP A 280 21.68 12.25 31.16
C ASP A 280 20.30 12.85 30.82
N LEU A 281 19.85 12.64 29.59
CA LEU A 281 18.52 13.02 29.11
C LEU A 281 17.64 11.79 28.99
N LYS A 282 16.39 11.90 29.41
CA LYS A 282 15.40 10.82 29.24
C LYS A 282 15.19 10.52 27.76
N LEU A 283 15.10 9.23 27.43
CA LEU A 283 14.75 8.77 26.08
C LEU A 283 13.26 8.88 25.79
N HIS A 284 12.42 9.19 26.77
CA HIS A 284 11.00 9.44 26.57
C HIS A 284 10.49 10.45 27.61
N PRO A 285 9.60 11.39 27.26
CA PRO A 285 9.08 12.38 28.22
C PRO A 285 8.28 11.75 29.38
N THR A 286 7.39 10.79 29.08
CA THR A 286 6.52 10.11 30.07
C THR A 286 6.97 8.70 30.43
N GLU A 287 7.20 7.83 29.43
CA GLU A 287 7.58 6.43 29.65
C GLU A 287 9.02 6.27 30.15
N ASP A 288 9.29 5.22 30.93
CA ASP A 288 10.65 4.89 31.36
C ASP A 288 11.35 4.01 30.31
N LEU A 289 11.88 4.66 29.26
CA LEU A 289 12.68 4.01 28.22
C LEU A 289 14.18 4.17 28.44
N GLY A 290 14.59 4.55 29.65
CA GLY A 290 15.97 4.84 30.02
C GLY A 290 16.45 6.24 29.61
N TYR A 291 17.77 6.38 29.56
CA TYR A 291 18.46 7.66 29.39
C TYR A 291 19.52 7.57 28.30
N ARG A 292 19.84 8.71 27.69
CA ARG A 292 21.00 8.90 26.83
C ARG A 292 21.88 9.99 27.43
N ARG A 293 23.19 9.76 27.39
CA ARG A 293 24.16 10.75 27.87
C ARG A 293 24.56 11.67 26.73
N ILE A 294 24.57 12.98 26.99
CA ILE A 294 25.06 13.99 26.04
C ILE A 294 26.13 14.84 26.71
N LYS A 295 27.20 15.10 25.95
CA LYS A 295 28.28 16.03 26.29
C LYS A 295 28.16 17.26 25.42
N THR A 296 28.25 18.45 26.02
CA THR A 296 28.06 19.72 25.32
C THR A 296 29.13 20.72 25.72
N LYS A 297 29.61 21.48 24.73
CA LYS A 297 30.54 22.59 24.90
C LYS A 297 29.91 23.88 24.37
N ASN A 298 30.64 24.63 23.54
CA ASN A 298 30.21 25.90 22.97
C ASN A 298 29.67 25.79 21.53
N ILE A 299 29.77 24.64 20.86
CA ILE A 299 29.33 24.45 19.48
C ILE A 299 28.06 23.62 19.44
N PHE A 300 27.06 24.17 18.75
CA PHE A 300 25.79 23.52 18.49
C PHE A 300 25.41 23.67 17.03
N TYR A 301 24.46 22.87 16.57
CA TYR A 301 23.79 23.02 15.29
C TYR A 301 22.28 23.07 15.51
N ILE A 302 21.61 23.94 14.78
CA ILE A 302 20.14 24.06 14.76
C ILE A 302 19.62 24.01 13.33
N SER A 303 18.31 23.80 13.16
CA SER A 303 17.74 23.67 11.82
C SER A 303 17.84 25.00 11.07
N LYS A 304 18.11 24.96 9.76
CA LYS A 304 18.12 26.19 8.93
C LYS A 304 16.81 26.96 9.00
N ASP A 305 15.69 26.27 9.16
CA ASP A 305 14.38 26.92 9.23
C ASP A 305 14.13 27.60 10.58
N ASP A 306 14.69 27.08 11.69
CA ASP A 306 14.71 27.82 12.94
C ASP A 306 15.71 29.00 12.87
N ALA A 307 16.92 28.77 12.34
CA ALA A 307 17.95 29.80 12.21
C ALA A 307 17.47 31.06 11.43
N LYS A 308 16.67 30.88 10.36
CA LYS A 308 16.10 31.99 9.58
C LYS A 308 15.15 32.90 10.36
N LYS A 309 14.53 32.40 11.43
CA LYS A 309 13.55 33.16 12.22
C LYS A 309 14.23 34.14 13.15
N TYR A 310 15.43 33.80 13.58
CA TYR A 310 16.06 34.49 14.70
C TYR A 310 16.90 35.69 14.27
N LYS A 311 16.87 36.71 15.13
CA LYS A 311 17.55 38.00 14.97
C LYS A 311 18.44 38.28 16.17
N ILE A 312 19.28 39.30 16.04
CA ILE A 312 20.09 39.80 17.16
C ILE A 312 19.17 40.19 18.32
N ASN A 313 19.58 39.86 19.54
CA ASN A 313 18.87 40.01 20.81
C ASN A 313 17.71 39.02 21.05
N ASP A 314 17.38 38.14 20.10
CA ASP A 314 16.43 37.08 20.38
C ASP A 314 17.00 36.11 21.42
N LYS A 315 16.13 35.69 22.33
CA LYS A 315 16.43 34.72 23.39
C LYS A 315 15.80 33.40 23.01
N ILE A 316 16.59 32.34 23.01
CA ILE A 316 16.12 30.99 22.68
C ILE A 316 16.63 30.00 23.72
N ARG A 317 15.88 28.93 23.94
CA ARG A 317 16.28 27.83 24.82
C ARG A 317 16.73 26.65 23.98
N LEU A 318 17.98 26.23 24.19
CA LEU A 318 18.46 24.93 23.78
C LEU A 318 17.75 23.89 24.66
N LYS A 319 16.88 23.07 24.06
CA LYS A 319 16.02 22.14 24.78
C LYS A 319 16.85 21.27 25.75
N ASP A 320 16.33 21.10 26.96
CA ASP A 320 16.95 20.33 28.05
C ASP A 320 18.35 20.81 28.53
N LEU A 321 18.82 21.97 28.05
CA LEU A 321 20.06 22.62 28.51
C LEU A 321 19.79 23.97 29.19
N TYR A 322 19.91 25.06 28.43
CA TYR A 322 19.98 26.43 28.92
C TYR A 322 19.53 27.42 27.85
N ASN A 323 19.44 28.70 28.22
CA ASN A 323 19.06 29.77 27.32
C ASN A 323 20.28 30.52 26.78
N ILE A 324 20.17 30.97 25.54
CA ILE A 324 21.17 31.77 24.85
C ILE A 324 20.50 33.02 24.26
N GLU A 325 21.27 34.09 24.17
CA GLU A 325 20.88 35.33 23.48
C GLU A 325 21.74 35.51 22.24
N ILE A 326 21.11 35.76 21.10
CA ILE A 326 21.81 35.89 19.83
C ILE A 326 22.51 37.24 19.75
N THR A 327 23.81 37.21 19.48
CA THR A 327 24.65 38.39 19.38
C THR A 327 24.97 38.75 17.93
N LYS A 328 25.00 37.76 17.02
CA LYS A 328 25.28 37.97 15.60
C LYS A 328 24.67 36.86 14.75
N VAL A 329 24.13 37.23 13.58
CA VAL A 329 23.64 36.29 12.57
C VAL A 329 24.41 36.54 11.27
N ASN A 330 25.20 35.55 10.84
CA ASN A 330 25.91 35.54 9.56
C ASN A 330 25.81 34.13 8.92
N ASN A 331 26.90 33.57 8.39
CA ASN A 331 26.97 32.17 7.96
C ASN A 331 26.83 31.17 9.13
N ALA A 332 27.00 31.65 10.36
CA ALA A 332 26.73 30.98 11.62
C ALA A 332 25.94 31.92 12.55
N ILE A 333 25.39 31.39 13.63
CA ILE A 333 24.80 32.19 14.70
C ILE A 333 25.82 32.29 15.83
N HIS A 334 26.17 33.51 16.22
CA HIS A 334 26.89 33.74 17.47
C HIS A 334 25.88 34.15 18.54
N SER A 335 26.09 33.65 19.74
CA SER A 335 25.21 33.86 20.87
C SER A 335 26.03 33.83 22.16
N LYS A 336 25.43 34.25 23.27
CA LYS A 336 26.02 34.16 24.60
C LYS A 336 25.09 33.39 25.54
N PHE A 337 25.67 32.66 26.48
CA PHE A 337 24.92 32.03 27.57
C PHE A 337 24.27 33.09 28.46
N ILE A 338 22.98 32.92 28.79
CA ILE A 338 22.21 33.87 29.64
C ILE A 338 21.50 33.19 30.83
N GLY A 339 21.84 31.94 31.15
CA GLY A 339 21.32 31.23 32.33
C GLY A 339 20.57 29.93 32.02
N LYS A 340 20.35 29.12 33.06
CA LYS A 340 19.69 27.80 32.98
C LYS A 340 18.19 27.86 33.27
N GLU A 341 17.75 28.86 34.02
CA GLU A 341 16.37 29.04 34.46
C GLU A 341 15.38 29.10 33.30
N LEU A 342 14.15 28.62 33.50
CA LEU A 342 13.14 28.69 32.45
C LEU A 342 12.66 30.13 32.26
N ILE A 343 12.79 30.65 31.04
CA ILE A 343 12.21 31.93 30.65
C ILE A 343 10.87 31.63 29.94
N PRO A 344 9.72 32.10 30.45
CA PRO A 344 8.45 31.93 29.76
C PRO A 344 8.42 32.64 28.40
N GLY A 345 7.77 32.02 27.42
CA GLY A 345 7.51 32.65 26.11
C GLY A 345 8.67 32.63 25.11
N ILE A 346 9.86 32.13 25.46
CA ILE A 346 10.95 31.94 24.48
C ILE A 346 10.86 30.60 23.77
N ASP A 347 11.31 30.56 22.52
CA ASP A 347 11.37 29.35 21.72
C ASP A 347 12.25 28.28 22.36
N LYS A 348 11.77 27.03 22.33
CA LYS A 348 12.53 25.84 22.76
C LYS A 348 12.84 24.99 21.54
N ILE A 349 14.12 24.85 21.21
CA ILE A 349 14.56 24.16 19.98
C ILE A 349 15.45 22.96 20.28
N GLN A 350 15.32 21.91 19.46
CA GLN A 350 16.29 20.82 19.45
C GLN A 350 17.58 21.29 18.76
N TRP A 351 18.67 20.64 19.14
CA TRP A 351 20.03 20.96 18.72
C TRP A 351 20.85 19.67 18.70
N VAL A 352 22.00 19.71 18.05
CA VAL A 352 23.03 18.67 18.17
C VAL A 352 24.39 19.33 18.36
N THR A 353 25.39 18.60 18.83
CA THR A 353 26.76 19.12 19.05
C THR A 353 27.67 18.84 17.86
N ASP A 354 28.96 19.16 18.01
CA ASP A 354 30.03 18.71 17.13
C ASP A 354 30.21 17.17 17.16
N GLU A 355 29.86 16.50 18.25
CA GLU A 355 29.71 15.05 18.32
C GLU A 355 28.35 14.59 17.74
N HIS A 356 28.24 14.58 16.42
CA HIS A 356 27.03 14.20 15.69
C HIS A 356 27.27 13.08 14.66
N VAL A 357 26.17 12.57 14.11
CA VAL A 357 26.15 11.60 13.02
C VAL A 357 25.48 12.23 11.81
N GLU A 358 26.13 12.14 10.66
CA GLU A 358 25.53 12.48 9.37
C GLU A 358 24.30 11.62 9.14
N THR A 359 23.18 12.26 8.80
CA THR A 359 21.89 11.57 8.69
C THR A 359 21.12 12.03 7.46
N LEU A 360 20.68 11.05 6.66
CA LEU A 360 19.80 11.25 5.52
C LEU A 360 18.42 10.68 5.83
N ILE A 361 17.40 11.52 5.81
CA ILE A 361 16.00 11.10 5.95
C ILE A 361 15.32 11.06 4.58
N LEU A 362 14.78 9.90 4.24
CA LEU A 362 13.92 9.68 3.08
C LEU A 362 12.48 9.94 3.49
N LYS A 363 11.89 11.04 2.99
CA LYS A 363 10.54 11.44 3.32
C LYS A 363 9.60 11.24 2.12
N PRO A 364 8.66 10.29 2.21
CA PRO A 364 7.66 10.09 1.16
C PRO A 364 6.63 11.21 1.22
N ASN A 365 6.27 11.73 0.05
CA ASN A 365 5.15 12.63 -0.19
C ASN A 365 4.13 11.92 -1.10
N PRO A 366 2.90 12.44 -1.26
CA PRO A 366 1.92 11.86 -2.16
C PRO A 366 2.50 11.60 -3.55
N LEU A 367 2.35 10.36 -4.01
CA LEU A 367 2.92 9.87 -5.28
C LEU A 367 2.30 10.57 -6.48
N PHE A 368 1.03 10.95 -6.36
CA PHE A 368 0.29 11.71 -7.35
C PHE A 368 -0.23 13.02 -6.77
N LYS A 369 -0.21 14.07 -7.58
CA LYS A 369 -0.83 15.37 -7.30
C LYS A 369 -1.62 15.80 -8.54
N ASN A 370 -2.90 16.15 -8.37
CA ASN A 370 -3.79 16.55 -9.47
C ASN A 370 -3.80 15.54 -10.63
N GLY A 371 -3.81 14.24 -10.30
CA GLY A 371 -3.84 13.14 -11.29
C GLY A 371 -2.54 12.88 -12.04
N LYS A 372 -1.44 13.60 -11.72
CA LYS A 372 -0.13 13.41 -12.35
C LYS A 372 0.89 12.91 -11.34
N TYR A 373 1.88 12.16 -11.82
CA TYR A 373 3.01 11.72 -11.00
C TYR A 373 3.73 12.93 -10.40
N ASN A 374 4.06 12.84 -9.12
CA ASN A 374 4.77 13.86 -8.39
C ASN A 374 6.28 13.57 -8.41
N GLU A 375 7.03 14.32 -9.19
CA GLU A 375 8.51 14.24 -9.25
C GLU A 375 9.18 14.53 -7.88
N LYS A 376 8.47 15.24 -6.99
CA LYS A 376 8.89 15.52 -5.60
C LYS A 376 8.23 14.56 -4.60
N SER A 377 7.81 13.38 -5.05
CA SER A 377 7.20 12.34 -4.20
C SER A 377 8.18 11.75 -3.19
N LEU A 378 9.49 11.94 -3.39
CA LEU A 378 10.52 11.58 -2.41
C LEU A 378 11.39 12.80 -2.10
N GLU A 379 11.35 13.26 -0.86
CA GLU A 379 12.23 14.31 -0.35
C GLU A 379 13.41 13.68 0.39
N LYS A 380 14.63 14.14 0.09
CA LYS A 380 15.87 13.71 0.75
C LYS A 380 16.34 14.82 1.68
N ILE A 381 16.18 14.63 2.98
CA ILE A 381 16.51 15.63 4.00
C ILE A 381 17.82 15.24 4.65
N ARG A 382 18.89 16.01 4.38
CA ARG A 382 20.18 15.83 5.04
C ARG A 382 20.24 16.64 6.33
N GLY A 383 20.92 16.09 7.32
CA GLY A 383 21.09 16.75 8.61
C GLY A 383 21.98 15.98 9.55
N TYR A 384 22.05 16.46 10.78
CA TYR A 384 22.86 15.88 11.84
C TYR A 384 21.94 15.32 12.92
N ALA A 385 22.16 14.06 13.31
CA ALA A 385 21.57 13.47 14.49
C ALA A 385 22.60 13.44 15.63
N GLU A 386 22.14 13.44 16.88
CA GLU A 386 23.07 13.30 18.02
C GLU A 386 23.80 11.94 18.01
N ALA A 387 25.03 11.91 18.53
CA ALA A 387 25.90 10.72 18.50
C ALA A 387 25.24 9.44 19.05
N ALA A 388 24.36 9.55 20.05
CA ALA A 388 23.67 8.43 20.67
C ALA A 388 22.81 7.60 19.69
N VAL A 389 22.44 8.15 18.52
CA VAL A 389 21.72 7.39 17.48
C VAL A 389 22.59 6.28 16.86
N ASN A 390 23.92 6.34 17.01
CA ASN A 390 24.81 5.24 16.61
C ASN A 390 24.50 3.92 17.32
N ASP A 391 23.89 3.94 18.51
CA ASP A 391 23.56 2.74 19.27
C ASP A 391 22.17 2.16 18.90
N VAL A 392 21.38 2.85 18.08
CA VAL A 392 20.03 2.43 17.68
C VAL A 392 20.09 1.36 16.59
N SER A 393 19.31 0.28 16.66
CA SER A 393 19.41 -0.80 15.68
C SER A 393 18.74 -0.46 14.34
N ILE A 394 19.18 -1.12 13.25
CA ILE A 394 18.46 -1.08 11.98
C ILE A 394 17.07 -1.68 12.19
N GLY A 395 16.04 -1.00 11.70
CA GLY A 395 14.63 -1.36 11.87
C GLY A 395 13.94 -0.68 13.05
N ASP A 396 14.69 -0.12 14.00
CA ASP A 396 14.13 0.60 15.15
C ASP A 396 13.39 1.86 14.69
N ILE A 397 12.29 2.15 15.39
CA ILE A 397 11.50 3.37 15.22
C ILE A 397 11.83 4.31 16.37
N LEU A 398 12.25 5.52 16.01
CA LEU A 398 12.54 6.60 16.94
C LEU A 398 11.69 7.83 16.62
N GLN A 399 11.61 8.76 17.57
CA GLN A 399 11.07 10.09 17.34
C GLN A 399 12.22 11.09 17.36
N PHE A 400 12.42 11.79 16.24
CA PHE A 400 13.23 12.98 16.23
C PHE A 400 12.39 14.16 16.68
N GLU A 401 12.79 14.77 17.80
CA GLU A 401 12.03 15.84 18.43
C GLU A 401 11.76 17.02 17.48
N ARG A 402 10.52 17.51 17.48
CA ARG A 402 10.00 18.56 16.58
C ARG A 402 10.05 18.22 15.09
N PHE A 403 10.64 17.09 14.68
CA PHE A 403 10.76 16.64 13.30
C PHE A 403 9.72 15.56 12.94
N GLY A 404 9.68 14.44 13.69
CA GLY A 404 8.71 13.36 13.49
C GLY A 404 9.30 11.97 13.78
N PHE A 405 8.50 10.93 13.52
CA PHE A 405 8.90 9.54 13.66
C PHE A 405 9.72 9.08 12.45
N VAL A 406 10.81 8.37 12.72
CA VAL A 406 11.72 7.86 11.71
C VAL A 406 12.07 6.42 12.05
N LYS A 407 12.04 5.57 11.03
CA LYS A 407 12.58 4.21 11.11
C LYS A 407 14.01 4.18 10.58
N ILE A 408 14.94 3.59 11.31
CA ILE A 408 16.32 3.43 10.82
C ILE A 408 16.33 2.36 9.73
N GLU A 409 16.67 2.74 8.51
CA GLU A 409 16.66 1.87 7.34
C GLU A 409 18.02 1.20 7.13
N ARG A 410 19.11 1.97 7.27
CA ARG A 410 20.48 1.47 7.10
C ARG A 410 21.50 2.37 7.78
N LYS A 411 22.70 1.83 7.99
CA LYS A 411 23.88 2.55 8.49
C LYS A 411 25.06 2.26 7.57
N GLU A 412 25.64 3.28 6.95
CA GLU A 412 26.68 3.15 5.94
C GLU A 412 27.79 4.17 6.19
N LYS A 413 29.04 3.71 6.41
CA LYS A 413 30.25 4.56 6.42
C LYS A 413 30.13 5.84 7.29
N GLY A 414 29.49 5.76 8.45
CA GLY A 414 29.30 6.90 9.36
C GLY A 414 28.09 7.80 9.05
N GLU A 415 27.28 7.45 8.05
CA GLU A 415 25.97 8.05 7.77
C GLU A 415 24.84 7.09 8.19
N ILE A 416 23.80 7.64 8.81
CA ILE A 416 22.55 6.95 9.12
C ILE A 416 21.51 7.33 8.07
N VAL A 417 20.81 6.34 7.52
CA VAL A 417 19.67 6.59 6.64
C VAL A 417 18.39 6.14 7.32
N GLY A 418 17.43 7.06 7.43
CA GLY A 418 16.13 6.82 8.02
C GLY A 418 14.99 7.04 7.04
N VAL A 419 13.87 6.36 7.25
CA VAL A 419 12.62 6.61 6.54
C VAL A 419 11.68 7.37 7.45
N PHE A 420 11.19 8.52 6.97
CA PHE A 420 10.18 9.29 7.68
C PHE A 420 8.84 8.56 7.65
N ILE A 421 8.26 8.35 8.83
CA ILE A 421 6.99 7.65 8.99
C ILE A 421 5.85 8.65 8.90
N HIS A 422 5.78 9.55 9.88
CA HIS A 422 4.83 10.66 10.02
C HIS A 422 5.35 11.62 11.10
N ARG A 423 4.77 12.82 11.19
CA ARG A 423 5.18 13.82 12.20
C ARG A 423 4.58 13.52 13.55
#